data_AF-A0A950PBI9-F1
#
_entry.id   AF-A0A950PBI9-F1
#
_cell.length_a   1.000
_cell.length_b   1.000
_cell.length_c   1.000
_cell.angle_alpha   90.00
_cell.angle_beta   90.00
_cell.angle_gamma   90.00
#
_symmetry.space_group_name_H-M   'P 1'
#
loop_
_entity.id
_entity.type
_entity.pdbx_description
1 polymer ?
#
loop_
_entity_poly.entity_id
_entity_poly.type
_entity_poly.pdbx_seq_one_letter_code
_entity_poly.pdbx_strand_id
1 'polypeptide(L)'
;MPTDAGHVAQYIKSSGLDFVARYYRKPDSRWPGLSANEARVLSALGLNVVAVFESHSQHRDYFNYARGYWDALQAAQQAKSVGQPAGSAIYFAVDFDARGADILPVDYYFRGIANGLAAAGGGRPEYKIGVYGSGAVCESLKGGGVAQYAWLSNSTGWAGSRYYADWNIRQGRPYSTLGFISHDSNEARDDYGGFRLAGG
;
A
#
# COMPACT_ATOMS: atom_id res chain seq x y z
N MET A 1 -1.60 -17.56 -7.80
CA MET A 1 -0.32 -17.52 -7.07
C MET A 1 0.19 -16.09 -7.11
N PRO A 2 0.75 -15.52 -6.03
CA PRO A 2 1.38 -14.20 -6.07
C PRO A 2 2.56 -14.28 -7.03
N THR A 3 2.36 -13.74 -8.22
CA THR A 3 3.34 -13.76 -9.29
C THR A 3 4.11 -12.45 -9.28
N ASP A 4 5.39 -12.53 -9.66
CA ASP A 4 6.14 -11.38 -10.16
C ASP A 4 5.38 -10.83 -11.38
N ALA A 5 4.85 -9.61 -11.26
CA ALA A 5 4.08 -8.95 -12.30
C ALA A 5 4.96 -8.51 -13.48
N GLY A 6 6.28 -8.55 -13.35
CA GLY A 6 7.22 -8.35 -14.44
C GLY A 6 7.02 -9.35 -15.58
N HIS A 7 6.68 -10.61 -15.28
CA HIS A 7 6.47 -11.66 -16.29
C HIS A 7 5.28 -11.40 -17.21
N VAL A 8 4.35 -10.53 -16.79
CA VAL A 8 3.12 -10.23 -17.51
C VAL A 8 2.92 -8.73 -17.75
N ALA A 9 3.96 -7.94 -17.53
CA ALA A 9 3.91 -6.48 -17.58
C ALA A 9 3.45 -5.94 -18.95
N GLN A 10 3.89 -6.58 -20.04
CA GLN A 10 3.43 -6.24 -21.41
C GLN A 10 1.92 -6.43 -21.56
N TYR A 11 1.37 -7.49 -20.99
CA TYR A 11 -0.06 -7.75 -21.05
C TYR A 11 -0.82 -6.73 -20.21
N ILE A 12 -0.37 -6.46 -18.98
CA ILE A 12 -0.95 -5.43 -18.11
C ILE A 12 -1.03 -4.11 -18.87
N LYS A 13 0.07 -3.69 -19.52
CA LYS A 13 0.11 -2.43 -20.25
C LYS A 13 -0.79 -2.42 -21.48
N SER A 14 -0.77 -3.48 -22.30
CA SER A 14 -1.63 -3.59 -23.50
C SER A 14 -3.12 -3.72 -23.17
N SER A 15 -3.47 -4.12 -21.95
CA SER A 15 -4.84 -4.12 -21.43
C SER A 15 -5.32 -2.74 -20.98
N GLY A 16 -4.51 -1.69 -21.15
CA GLY A 16 -4.87 -0.32 -20.79
C GLY A 16 -4.77 -0.01 -19.29
N LEU A 17 -4.05 -0.82 -18.51
CA LEU A 17 -3.81 -0.55 -17.10
C LEU A 17 -2.59 0.37 -16.91
N ASP A 18 -2.68 1.24 -15.91
CA ASP A 18 -1.67 2.27 -15.66
C ASP A 18 -0.77 2.00 -14.47
N PHE A 19 -1.20 1.13 -13.54
CA PHE A 19 -0.43 0.82 -12.35
C PHE A 19 -0.60 -0.62 -11.86
N VAL A 20 0.35 -1.06 -11.04
CA VAL A 20 0.33 -2.35 -10.36
C VAL A 20 0.66 -2.13 -8.89
N ALA A 21 -0.21 -2.63 -8.00
CA ALA A 21 0.09 -2.64 -6.58
C ALA A 21 0.86 -3.91 -6.20
N ARG A 22 1.95 -3.76 -5.46
CA ARG A 22 2.89 -4.82 -5.11
C ARG A 22 3.29 -4.75 -3.65
N TYR A 23 3.56 -5.91 -3.08
CA TYR A 23 3.73 -6.05 -1.65
C TYR A 23 5.17 -5.82 -1.21
N TYR A 24 5.35 -5.02 -0.18
CA TYR A 24 6.42 -5.21 0.79
C TYR A 24 5.96 -6.20 1.85
N ARG A 25 6.84 -7.11 2.23
CA ARG A 25 6.50 -8.25 3.10
C ARG A 25 7.56 -8.43 4.17
N LYS A 26 7.15 -9.04 5.27
CA LYS A 26 8.12 -9.46 6.30
C LYS A 26 9.01 -10.59 5.80
N PRO A 27 10.23 -10.74 6.35
CA PRO A 27 11.14 -11.81 5.96
C PRO A 27 10.57 -13.23 6.15
N ASP A 28 9.62 -13.41 7.06
CA ASP A 28 8.94 -14.68 7.34
C ASP A 28 7.72 -14.95 6.43
N SER A 29 7.45 -14.06 5.47
CA SER A 29 6.34 -14.26 4.54
C SER A 29 6.63 -15.42 3.58
N ARG A 30 5.66 -16.32 3.43
CA ARG A 30 5.72 -17.41 2.45
C ARG A 30 5.64 -16.95 0.98
N TRP A 31 5.34 -15.68 0.74
CA TRP A 31 5.13 -15.12 -0.59
C TRP A 31 6.20 -14.08 -0.91
N PRO A 32 6.63 -13.96 -2.18
CA PRO A 32 7.61 -12.95 -2.56
C PRO A 32 7.02 -11.54 -2.43
N GLY A 33 7.89 -10.61 -2.02
CA GLY A 33 7.64 -9.17 -2.14
C GLY A 33 8.09 -8.62 -3.49
N LEU A 34 7.84 -7.33 -3.72
CA LEU A 34 8.32 -6.59 -4.88
C LEU A 34 9.86 -6.65 -4.96
N SER A 35 10.39 -7.08 -6.10
CA SER A 35 11.83 -7.07 -6.37
C SER A 35 12.25 -5.81 -7.14
N ALA A 36 13.53 -5.43 -7.05
CA ALA A 36 14.07 -4.34 -7.86
C ALA A 36 13.95 -4.61 -9.37
N ASN A 37 14.15 -5.87 -9.78
CA ASN A 37 13.99 -6.27 -11.17
C ASN A 37 12.53 -6.15 -11.63
N GLU A 38 11.58 -6.60 -10.82
CA GLU A 38 10.15 -6.46 -11.10
C GLU A 38 9.77 -4.99 -11.25
N ALA A 39 10.15 -4.14 -10.29
CA ALA A 39 9.86 -2.70 -10.34
C ALA A 39 10.46 -2.02 -11.58
N ARG A 40 11.68 -2.41 -11.97
CA ARG A 40 12.35 -1.92 -13.19
C ARG A 40 11.61 -2.33 -14.46
N VAL A 41 11.21 -3.60 -14.57
CA VAL A 41 10.46 -4.10 -15.73
C VAL A 41 9.11 -3.38 -15.87
N LEU A 42 8.37 -3.23 -14.77
CA LEU A 42 7.10 -2.49 -14.76
C LEU A 42 7.30 -1.02 -15.16
N SER A 43 8.27 -0.35 -14.54
CA SER A 43 8.55 1.08 -14.79
C SER A 43 9.00 1.34 -16.23
N ALA A 44 9.81 0.44 -16.82
CA ALA A 44 10.29 0.55 -18.19
C ALA A 44 9.15 0.48 -19.24
N LEU A 45 8.03 -0.13 -18.89
CA LEU A 45 6.81 -0.17 -19.71
C LEU A 45 5.86 0.99 -19.43
N GLY A 46 6.27 1.95 -18.60
CA GLY A 46 5.44 3.09 -18.20
C GLY A 46 4.27 2.69 -17.32
N LEU A 47 4.40 1.61 -16.53
CA LEU A 47 3.46 1.28 -15.46
C LEU A 47 3.94 1.93 -14.16
N ASN A 48 3.02 2.57 -13.42
CA ASN A 48 3.29 2.98 -12.04
C ASN A 48 3.27 1.75 -11.11
N VAL A 49 4.06 1.81 -10.04
CA VAL A 49 4.07 0.81 -8.98
C VAL A 49 3.54 1.45 -7.70
N VAL A 50 2.63 0.77 -7.02
CA VAL A 50 2.13 1.15 -5.70
C VAL A 50 2.64 0.13 -4.68
N ALA A 51 3.38 0.56 -3.67
CA ALA A 51 3.88 -0.32 -2.63
C ALA A 51 2.87 -0.44 -1.48
N VAL A 52 2.58 -1.66 -1.04
CA VAL A 52 1.75 -1.94 0.14
C VAL A 52 2.45 -2.90 1.10
N PHE A 53 2.54 -2.53 2.37
CA PHE A 53 3.03 -3.38 3.45
C PHE A 53 1.83 -4.02 4.16
N GLU A 54 1.84 -5.33 4.23
CA GLU A 54 0.79 -6.11 4.90
C GLU A 54 1.39 -7.23 5.76
N SER A 55 1.05 -7.23 7.05
CA SER A 55 1.40 -8.31 7.96
C SER A 55 0.39 -8.37 9.10
N HIS A 56 -0.24 -9.54 9.29
CA HIS A 56 -1.24 -9.77 10.35
C HIS A 56 -2.31 -8.66 10.43
N SER A 57 -2.62 -8.05 9.28
CA SER A 57 -3.49 -6.89 9.08
C SER A 57 -4.93 -7.13 9.53
N GLN A 58 -5.30 -8.38 9.76
CA GLN A 58 -6.64 -8.83 10.14
C GLN A 58 -6.84 -8.94 11.66
N HIS A 59 -5.79 -8.73 12.46
CA HIS A 59 -5.82 -8.91 13.91
C HIS A 59 -5.62 -7.58 14.64
N ARG A 60 -6.66 -7.11 15.33
CA ARG A 60 -6.63 -5.88 16.15
C ARG A 60 -5.40 -5.77 17.05
N ASP A 61 -5.04 -6.85 17.76
CA ASP A 61 -3.96 -6.84 18.75
C ASP A 61 -2.56 -6.63 18.13
N TYR A 62 -2.46 -6.77 16.82
CA TYR A 62 -1.27 -6.40 16.06
C TYR A 62 -0.99 -4.89 16.07
N PHE A 63 -2.06 -4.09 16.08
CA PHE A 63 -1.99 -2.66 15.90
C PHE A 63 -1.61 -1.97 17.21
N ASN A 64 -0.34 -1.58 17.30
CA ASN A 64 0.18 -0.72 18.35
C ASN A 64 1.39 0.07 17.84
N TYR A 65 1.78 1.10 18.58
CA TYR A 65 2.87 2.00 18.21
C TYR A 65 4.19 1.27 17.91
N ALA A 66 4.62 0.37 18.79
CA ALA A 66 5.90 -0.32 18.63
C ALA A 66 5.92 -1.16 17.35
N ARG A 67 4.79 -1.82 17.04
CA ARG A 67 4.67 -2.61 15.82
C ARG A 67 4.73 -1.73 14.56
N GLY A 68 4.02 -0.60 14.57
CA GLY A 68 4.05 0.35 13.45
C GLY A 68 5.44 0.89 13.17
N TYR A 69 6.20 1.20 14.22
CA TYR A 69 7.59 1.64 14.11
C TYR A 69 8.48 0.59 13.41
N TRP A 70 8.41 -0.66 13.86
CA TRP A 70 9.22 -1.75 13.27
C TRP A 70 8.80 -2.12 11.86
N ASP A 71 7.50 -2.05 11.56
CA ASP A 71 6.98 -2.33 10.22
C ASP A 71 7.40 -1.24 9.23
N ALA A 72 7.40 0.02 9.65
CA ALA A 72 7.90 1.13 8.86
C ALA A 72 9.41 1.03 8.56
N LEU A 73 10.24 0.63 9.53
CA LEU A 73 11.67 0.40 9.28
C LEU A 73 11.90 -0.68 8.21
N GLN A 74 11.16 -1.79 8.29
CA GLN A 74 11.25 -2.89 7.31
C GLN A 74 10.74 -2.48 5.93
N ALA A 75 9.64 -1.73 5.89
CA ALA A 75 9.08 -1.21 4.64
C ALA A 75 10.06 -0.22 3.98
N ALA A 76 10.66 0.68 4.75
CA ALA A 76 11.66 1.63 4.24
C ALA A 76 12.92 0.92 3.72
N GLN A 77 13.39 -0.14 4.40
CA GLN A 77 14.51 -0.93 3.92
C GLN A 77 14.21 -1.60 2.56
N GLN A 78 13.00 -2.14 2.39
CA GLN A 78 12.55 -2.72 1.11
C GLN A 78 12.36 -1.68 0.02
N ALA A 79 11.82 -0.51 0.38
CA ALA A 79 11.70 0.62 -0.54
C ALA A 79 13.07 1.04 -1.09
N LYS A 80 14.08 1.14 -0.22
CA LYS A 80 15.46 1.42 -0.60
C LYS A 80 16.06 0.32 -1.49
N SER A 81 15.83 -0.96 -1.17
CA SER A 81 16.37 -2.07 -1.98
C SER A 81 15.73 -2.19 -3.35
N VAL A 82 14.45 -1.83 -3.48
CA VAL A 82 13.73 -1.77 -4.76
C VAL A 82 14.12 -0.54 -5.58
N GLY A 83 14.68 0.49 -4.95
CA GLY A 83 14.97 1.78 -5.57
C GLY A 83 13.75 2.70 -5.63
N GLN A 84 12.72 2.47 -4.79
CA GLN A 84 11.55 3.33 -4.71
C GLN A 84 11.99 4.79 -4.40
N PRO A 85 11.62 5.76 -5.25
CA PRO A 85 12.07 7.14 -5.10
C PRO A 85 11.43 7.83 -3.89
N ALA A 86 12.20 8.70 -3.23
CA ALA A 86 11.69 9.56 -2.16
C ALA A 86 10.51 10.43 -2.65
N GLY A 87 9.59 10.75 -1.75
CA GLY A 87 8.36 11.50 -2.04
C GLY A 87 7.19 10.63 -2.53
N SER A 88 7.44 9.38 -2.93
CA SER A 88 6.38 8.39 -3.20
C SER A 88 5.82 7.79 -1.89
N ALA A 89 4.72 7.03 -1.98
CA ALA A 89 4.02 6.49 -0.83
C ALA A 89 4.30 5.00 -0.58
N ILE A 90 4.22 4.61 0.69
CA ILE A 90 4.05 3.23 1.11
C ILE A 90 2.70 3.11 1.81
N TYR A 91 1.84 2.23 1.31
CA TYR A 91 0.56 1.94 1.93
C TYR A 91 0.72 0.91 3.04
N PHE A 92 0.04 1.08 4.18
CA PHE A 92 0.02 0.10 5.26
C PHE A 92 -1.41 -0.43 5.44
N ALA A 93 -1.56 -1.75 5.47
CA ALA A 93 -2.87 -2.40 5.46
C ALA A 93 -3.48 -2.56 6.86
N VAL A 94 -4.74 -2.14 6.98
CA VAL A 94 -5.69 -2.45 8.07
C VAL A 94 -6.83 -3.26 7.44
N ASP A 95 -6.68 -4.57 7.41
CA ASP A 95 -7.55 -5.49 6.65
C ASP A 95 -8.61 -6.14 7.56
N PHE A 96 -9.25 -5.33 8.39
CA PHE A 96 -10.42 -5.75 9.16
C PHE A 96 -11.39 -4.58 9.38
N ASP A 97 -12.61 -4.87 9.83
CA ASP A 97 -13.64 -3.87 10.13
C ASP A 97 -13.35 -3.12 11.45
N ALA A 98 -12.25 -2.38 11.49
CA ALA A 98 -11.88 -1.55 12.63
C ALA A 98 -12.90 -0.42 12.83
N ARG A 99 -13.50 -0.37 14.03
CA ARG A 99 -14.56 0.59 14.39
C ARG A 99 -14.52 0.92 15.89
N GLY A 100 -15.03 2.08 16.24
CA GLY A 100 -15.11 2.51 17.65
C GLY A 100 -13.77 2.41 18.37
N ALA A 101 -13.69 1.53 19.37
CA ALA A 101 -12.49 1.34 20.20
C ALA A 101 -11.26 0.79 19.45
N ASP A 102 -11.43 0.22 18.25
CA ASP A 102 -10.32 -0.32 17.45
C ASP A 102 -9.55 0.77 16.70
N ILE A 103 -10.15 1.96 16.52
CA ILE A 103 -9.52 3.06 15.78
C ILE A 103 -8.32 3.62 16.53
N LEU A 104 -8.37 3.70 17.87
CA LEU A 104 -7.27 4.26 18.66
C LEU A 104 -5.97 3.43 18.57
N PRO A 105 -5.99 2.09 18.72
CA PRO A 105 -4.82 1.26 18.44
C PRO A 105 -4.27 1.40 17.02
N VAL A 106 -5.15 1.54 16.01
CA VAL A 106 -4.75 1.79 14.62
C VAL A 106 -4.06 3.15 14.48
N ASP A 107 -4.60 4.21 15.07
CA ASP A 107 -3.97 5.54 15.09
C ASP A 107 -2.57 5.47 15.72
N TYR A 108 -2.41 4.81 16.87
CA TYR A 108 -1.10 4.61 17.49
C TYR A 108 -0.13 3.83 16.60
N TYR A 109 -0.60 2.80 15.91
CA TYR A 109 0.21 2.07 14.93
C TYR A 109 0.69 3.00 13.80
N PHE A 110 -0.17 3.85 13.24
CA PHE A 110 0.21 4.78 12.19
C PHE A 110 1.13 5.92 12.66
N ARG A 111 1.00 6.38 13.91
CA ARG A 111 2.00 7.28 14.53
C ARG A 111 3.36 6.59 14.68
N GLY A 112 3.35 5.31 15.05
CA GLY A 112 4.55 4.47 15.05
C GLY A 112 5.19 4.40 13.67
N ILE A 113 4.39 4.20 12.63
CA ILE A 113 4.84 4.20 11.23
C ILE A 113 5.51 5.52 10.88
N ALA A 114 4.88 6.66 11.18
CA ALA A 114 5.43 7.98 10.89
C ALA A 114 6.82 8.17 11.51
N ASN A 115 6.96 7.80 12.78
CA ASN A 115 8.25 7.89 13.47
C ASN A 115 9.28 6.88 12.94
N GLY A 116 8.85 5.68 12.55
CA GLY A 116 9.72 4.67 11.95
C GLY A 116 10.25 5.11 10.57
N LEU A 117 9.40 5.67 9.71
CA LEU A 117 9.81 6.22 8.42
C LEU A 117 10.75 7.42 8.59
N ALA A 118 10.47 8.31 9.55
CA ALA A 118 11.37 9.41 9.87
C ALA A 118 12.73 8.89 10.37
N ALA A 119 12.77 7.89 11.25
CA ALA A 119 14.01 7.28 11.72
C ALA A 119 14.82 6.63 10.58
N ALA A 120 14.16 5.91 9.67
CA ALA A 120 14.81 5.30 8.50
C ALA A 120 15.41 6.32 7.52
N GLY A 121 14.91 7.55 7.51
CA GLY A 121 15.40 8.67 6.70
C GLY A 121 16.27 9.68 7.46
N GLY A 122 16.86 9.29 8.60
CA GLY A 122 17.76 10.16 9.35
C GLY A 122 17.07 11.34 10.05
N GLY A 123 15.83 11.15 10.50
CA GLY A 123 15.01 12.15 11.17
C GLY A 123 14.03 12.89 10.24
N ARG A 124 14.02 12.56 8.94
CA ARG A 124 13.05 13.10 7.97
C ARG A 124 12.41 11.96 7.20
N PRO A 125 11.06 11.90 7.08
CA PRO A 125 10.42 10.82 6.33
C PRO A 125 10.71 10.98 4.83
N GLU A 126 11.37 9.97 4.24
CA GLU A 126 11.63 9.90 2.79
C GLU A 126 10.38 9.49 2.00
N TYR A 127 9.48 8.72 2.62
CA TYR A 127 8.28 8.17 2.00
C TYR A 127 7.02 8.71 2.69
N LYS A 128 5.98 8.98 1.89
CA LYS A 128 4.66 9.36 2.38
C LYS A 128 3.89 8.13 2.88
N ILE A 129 2.91 8.36 3.75
CA ILE A 129 2.09 7.30 4.34
C ILE A 129 0.77 7.18 3.59
N GLY A 130 0.49 5.98 3.09
CA GLY A 130 -0.84 5.59 2.65
C GLY A 130 -1.47 4.62 3.65
N VAL A 131 -2.79 4.66 3.80
CA VAL A 131 -3.54 3.60 4.50
C VAL A 131 -4.40 2.81 3.52
N TYR A 132 -4.37 1.48 3.62
CA TYR A 132 -5.40 0.61 3.05
C TYR A 132 -6.36 0.15 4.15
N GLY A 133 -7.67 0.28 3.96
CA GLY A 133 -8.65 -0.19 4.96
C GLY A 133 -10.10 0.24 4.70
N SER A 134 -10.92 0.16 5.75
CA SER A 134 -12.31 0.61 5.74
C SER A 134 -12.42 2.13 5.61
N GLY A 135 -13.60 2.64 5.21
CA GLY A 135 -13.83 4.08 5.15
C GLY A 135 -13.63 4.79 6.49
N ALA A 136 -13.97 4.15 7.63
CA ALA A 136 -13.74 4.71 8.96
C ALA A 136 -12.24 4.81 9.30
N VAL A 137 -11.44 3.82 8.90
CA VAL A 137 -9.98 3.86 9.07
C VAL A 137 -9.37 4.94 8.19
N CYS A 138 -9.77 5.01 6.92
CA CYS A 138 -9.29 6.02 5.99
C CYS A 138 -9.65 7.44 6.46
N GLU A 139 -10.88 7.67 6.91
CA GLU A 139 -11.33 8.95 7.48
C GLU A 139 -10.50 9.33 8.71
N SER A 140 -10.32 8.41 9.65
CA SER A 140 -9.57 8.69 10.88
C SER A 140 -8.11 9.08 10.59
N LEU A 141 -7.45 8.38 9.67
CA LEU A 141 -6.01 8.54 9.44
C LEU A 141 -5.67 9.64 8.43
N LYS A 142 -6.41 9.71 7.32
CA LYS A 142 -6.21 10.76 6.31
C LYS A 142 -6.82 12.09 6.78
N GLY A 143 -8.05 12.07 7.31
CA GLY A 143 -8.69 13.24 7.90
C GLY A 143 -7.94 13.76 9.14
N GLY A 144 -7.31 12.87 9.90
CA GLY A 144 -6.42 13.22 11.01
C GLY A 144 -5.01 13.67 10.61
N GLY A 145 -4.66 13.64 9.32
CA GLY A 145 -3.36 14.09 8.78
C GLY A 145 -2.19 13.13 9.03
N VAL A 146 -2.42 11.95 9.58
CA VAL A 146 -1.37 10.94 9.83
C VAL A 146 -0.98 10.25 8.52
N ALA A 147 -1.96 9.93 7.68
CA ALA A 147 -1.75 9.43 6.33
C ALA A 147 -2.02 10.54 5.29
N GLN A 148 -1.28 10.54 4.19
CA GLN A 148 -1.48 11.46 3.08
C GLN A 148 -2.38 10.85 2.00
N TYR A 149 -2.40 9.52 1.91
CA TYR A 149 -3.20 8.79 0.92
C TYR A 149 -4.12 7.76 1.56
N ALA A 150 -5.27 7.53 0.92
CA ALA A 150 -6.22 6.51 1.32
C ALA A 150 -6.49 5.54 0.17
N TRP A 151 -6.40 4.24 0.47
CA TRP A 151 -6.79 3.14 -0.38
C TRP A 151 -7.99 2.43 0.25
N LEU A 152 -9.17 2.72 -0.27
CA LEU A 152 -10.43 2.15 0.21
C LEU A 152 -10.55 0.68 -0.22
N SER A 153 -10.77 -0.22 0.75
CA SER A 153 -10.99 -1.64 0.46
C SER A 153 -12.31 -1.90 -0.25
N ASN A 154 -12.43 -3.05 -0.93
CA ASN A 154 -13.68 -3.46 -1.59
C ASN A 154 -14.77 -3.94 -0.59
N SER A 155 -14.48 -3.89 0.72
CA SER A 155 -15.38 -4.30 1.80
C SER A 155 -16.45 -3.23 2.05
N THR A 156 -17.45 -3.15 1.17
CA THR A 156 -18.55 -2.16 1.25
C THR A 156 -19.47 -2.30 2.48
N GLY A 157 -19.33 -3.40 3.23
CA GLY A 157 -20.00 -3.61 4.51
C GLY A 157 -19.24 -3.09 5.73
N TRP A 158 -17.95 -2.77 5.58
CA TRP A 158 -17.15 -2.23 6.69
C TRP A 158 -17.52 -0.78 7.01
N ALA A 159 -17.24 -0.38 8.24
CA ALA A 159 -17.59 0.92 8.79
C ALA A 159 -17.09 2.06 7.88
N GLY A 160 -17.98 3.00 7.56
CA GLY A 160 -17.68 4.18 6.74
C GLY A 160 -17.46 3.92 5.24
N SER A 161 -17.25 2.67 4.79
CA SER A 161 -16.80 2.39 3.42
C SER A 161 -17.77 2.86 2.32
N ARG A 162 -19.08 2.88 2.58
CA ARG A 162 -20.08 3.31 1.58
C ARG A 162 -20.08 4.81 1.31
N TYR A 163 -19.60 5.61 2.26
CA TYR A 163 -19.72 7.07 2.22
C TYR A 163 -18.36 7.77 2.10
N TYR A 164 -17.26 7.02 2.24
CA TYR A 164 -15.92 7.59 2.11
C TYR A 164 -15.62 7.98 0.67
N ALA A 165 -15.43 9.28 0.43
CA ALA A 165 -15.23 9.85 -0.91
C ALA A 165 -13.79 10.34 -1.16
N ASP A 166 -13.02 10.59 -0.09
CA ASP A 166 -11.65 11.14 -0.18
C ASP A 166 -10.58 10.05 -0.39
N TRP A 167 -10.89 9.03 -1.18
CA TRP A 167 -9.94 7.97 -1.51
C TRP A 167 -9.05 8.38 -2.68
N ASN A 168 -7.79 7.94 -2.65
CA ASN A 168 -6.84 8.05 -3.76
C ASN A 168 -6.81 6.78 -4.60
N ILE A 169 -6.99 5.62 -3.95
CA ILE A 169 -7.15 4.33 -4.60
C ILE A 169 -8.42 3.67 -4.04
N ARG A 170 -9.18 2.96 -4.88
CA ARG A 170 -10.33 2.16 -4.45
C ARG A 170 -10.24 0.77 -5.07
N GLN A 171 -10.28 -0.25 -4.22
CA GLN A 171 -10.32 -1.63 -4.67
C GLN A 171 -11.73 -1.99 -5.17
N GLY A 172 -11.78 -2.70 -6.29
CA GLY A 172 -13.03 -3.14 -6.91
C GLY A 172 -13.06 -4.65 -7.16
N ARG A 173 -14.03 -5.08 -7.97
CA ARG A 173 -14.14 -6.47 -8.42
C ARG A 173 -13.07 -6.79 -9.46
N PRO A 174 -12.47 -7.99 -9.46
CA PRO A 174 -11.48 -8.38 -10.47
C PRO A 174 -11.94 -8.09 -11.90
N TYR A 175 -11.01 -7.71 -12.77
CA TYR A 175 -11.29 -7.54 -14.19
C TYR A 175 -11.56 -8.91 -14.82
N SER A 176 -12.75 -9.09 -15.39
CA SER A 176 -13.15 -10.35 -16.04
C SER A 176 -12.26 -10.71 -17.24
N THR A 177 -11.56 -9.73 -17.81
CA THR A 177 -10.72 -9.86 -19.01
C THR A 177 -9.28 -10.31 -18.72
N LEU A 178 -8.81 -10.28 -17.47
CA LEU A 178 -7.44 -10.64 -17.10
C LEU A 178 -7.33 -12.08 -16.54
N GLY A 179 -7.93 -13.05 -17.24
CA GLY A 179 -8.15 -14.43 -16.73
C GLY A 179 -6.90 -15.29 -16.50
N PHE A 180 -5.70 -14.81 -16.84
CA PHE A 180 -4.44 -15.54 -16.71
C PHE A 180 -3.70 -15.25 -15.38
N ILE A 181 -4.20 -14.31 -14.55
CA ILE A 181 -3.64 -13.99 -13.22
C ILE A 181 -4.77 -13.77 -12.22
N SER A 182 -4.65 -14.36 -11.04
CA SER A 182 -5.47 -13.98 -9.88
C SER A 182 -5.06 -12.59 -9.41
N HIS A 183 -5.96 -11.62 -9.51
CA HIS A 183 -5.70 -10.21 -9.22
C HIS A 183 -6.94 -9.55 -8.61
N ASP A 184 -6.71 -8.45 -7.89
CA ASP A 184 -7.76 -7.50 -7.52
C ASP A 184 -7.70 -6.29 -8.44
N SER A 185 -8.86 -5.72 -8.78
CA SER A 185 -8.89 -4.46 -9.53
C SER A 185 -8.78 -3.28 -8.58
N ASN A 186 -8.15 -2.22 -9.06
CA ASN A 186 -8.07 -0.96 -8.34
C ASN A 186 -8.26 0.20 -9.31
N GLU A 187 -9.02 1.20 -8.90
CA GLU A 187 -9.16 2.50 -9.56
C GLU A 187 -8.35 3.51 -8.74
N ALA A 188 -7.63 4.41 -9.41
CA ALA A 188 -6.88 5.48 -8.77
C ALA A 188 -7.25 6.85 -9.34
N ARG A 189 -7.11 7.90 -8.54
CA ARG A 189 -7.38 9.30 -8.92
C ARG A 189 -6.20 10.18 -8.56
N ASP A 190 -6.02 11.23 -9.36
CA ASP A 190 -5.02 12.28 -9.16
C ASP A 190 -3.63 11.72 -8.80
N ASP A 191 -2.99 12.29 -7.78
CA ASP A 191 -1.83 11.68 -7.12
C ASP A 191 -2.28 10.64 -6.10
N TYR A 192 -1.79 9.41 -6.30
CA TYR A 192 -2.02 8.26 -5.43
C TYR A 192 -0.72 7.69 -4.86
N GLY A 193 0.38 8.43 -4.94
CA GLY A 193 1.65 8.05 -4.31
C GLY A 193 2.38 6.89 -4.98
N GLY A 194 1.96 6.48 -6.18
CA GLY A 194 2.69 5.51 -6.99
C GLY A 194 4.02 6.05 -7.49
N PHE A 195 4.89 5.15 -7.96
CA PHE A 195 6.22 5.51 -8.46
C PHE A 195 6.60 4.78 -9.75
N ARG A 196 7.60 5.33 -10.44
CA ARG A 196 8.37 4.64 -11.47
C ARG A 196 9.84 4.81 -11.14
N LEU A 197 10.63 3.79 -11.43
CA LEU A 197 12.08 3.91 -11.43
C LEU A 197 12.50 4.75 -12.64
N ALA A 198 13.44 5.68 -12.45
CA ALA A 198 14.04 6.39 -13.56
C ALA A 198 14.69 5.39 -14.52
N GLY A 199 14.47 5.56 -15.83
CA GLY A 199 15.22 4.81 -16.83
C GLY A 199 16.70 5.13 -16.66
N GLY A 200 17.52 4.10 -16.46
CA GLY A 200 18.98 4.23 -16.47
C GLY A 200 19.52 4.54 -17.86
#